data_AF-A0A2M7AR11-F1
#
_entry.id   AF-A0A2M7AR11-F1
#
_cell.length_a   1.000
_cell.length_b   1.000
_cell.length_c   1.000
_cell.angle_alpha   90.00
_cell.angle_beta   90.00
_cell.angle_gamma   90.00
#
_symmetry.space_group_name_H-M   'P 1'
#
loop_
_entity.id
_entity.type
_entity.pdbx_description
1 polymer ?
#
loop_
_entity_poly.entity_id
_entity_poly.type
_entity_poly.pdbx_seq_one_letter_code
_entity_poly.pdbx_strand_id
1 'polypeptide(L)'
;MFVDSKIETTIILLTQGEFGGFRDIRKTEFELAMDWWGFGYKRFRFPDLGLNFFPLKKMVKAIREVVSRERITILVSFNPNEIVSGFDHPDHNRAGEIARLVSVSMGGRRGLIFWESSGRATRTGERIKYVKEFYPSQKIPGNILKKLGESYLLIR
;
A
#
# COMPACT_ATOMS: atom_id res chain seq x y z
N MET A 1 1.49 -33.47 -7.20
CA MET A 1 2.33 -32.46 -6.54
C MET A 1 1.73 -31.10 -6.83
N PHE A 2 1.08 -30.46 -5.85
CA PHE A 2 0.69 -29.06 -5.99
C PHE A 2 1.94 -28.23 -5.68
N VAL A 3 2.42 -27.48 -6.68
CA VAL A 3 3.45 -26.47 -6.44
C VAL A 3 2.73 -25.36 -5.68
N ASP A 4 3.03 -25.17 -4.40
CA ASP A 4 2.61 -23.99 -3.65
C ASP A 4 3.18 -22.76 -4.37
N SER A 5 2.39 -22.16 -5.26
CA SER A 5 2.76 -20.94 -5.95
C SER A 5 2.75 -19.82 -4.91
N LYS A 6 3.90 -19.56 -4.30
CA LYS A 6 4.08 -18.44 -3.38
C LYS A 6 3.66 -17.16 -4.10
N ILE A 7 2.68 -16.46 -3.55
CA ILE A 7 2.24 -15.17 -4.10
C ILE A 7 3.37 -14.17 -3.87
N GLU A 8 4.00 -13.71 -4.95
CA GLU A 8 4.98 -12.64 -4.90
C GLU A 8 4.26 -11.30 -4.72
N THR A 9 4.64 -10.55 -3.69
CA THR A 9 4.03 -9.26 -3.36
C THR A 9 5.04 -8.14 -3.58
N THR A 10 4.63 -7.10 -4.31
CA THR A 10 5.41 -5.88 -4.51
C THR A 10 4.64 -4.67 -3.98
N ILE A 11 5.25 -3.93 -3.06
CA ILE A 11 4.70 -2.67 -2.54
C ILE A 11 5.17 -1.50 -3.41
N ILE A 12 4.21 -0.71 -3.92
CA ILE A 12 4.49 0.52 -4.66
C ILE A 12 4.24 1.71 -3.73
N LEU A 13 5.31 2.28 -3.18
CA LEU A 13 5.26 3.42 -2.28
C LEU A 13 5.31 4.74 -3.08
N LEU A 14 4.24 5.54 -3.02
CA LEU A 14 4.10 6.76 -3.82
C LEU A 14 4.83 7.97 -3.22
N THR A 15 4.69 8.17 -1.91
CA THR A 15 5.27 9.28 -1.15
C THR A 15 6.12 8.72 0.00
N GLN A 16 7.06 9.52 0.52
CA GLN A 16 7.88 9.12 1.66
C GLN A 16 7.26 9.51 3.00
N GLY A 17 6.05 10.08 3.01
CA GLY A 17 5.40 10.50 4.24
C GLY A 17 6.15 11.64 4.95
N GLU A 18 6.76 12.54 4.17
CA GLU A 18 7.67 13.59 4.62
C GLU A 18 7.04 14.59 5.59
N PHE A 19 5.71 14.75 5.55
CA PHE A 19 4.98 15.62 6.47
C PHE A 19 4.45 14.90 7.71
N GLY A 20 4.51 13.57 7.73
CA GLY A 20 4.06 12.73 8.84
C GLY A 20 5.16 12.42 9.86
N GLY A 21 6.09 13.34 10.12
CA GLY A 21 7.13 13.20 11.15
C GLY A 21 8.55 12.90 10.65
N PHE A 22 9.32 12.10 11.39
CA PHE A 22 10.76 11.87 11.17
C PHE A 22 11.02 10.99 9.93
N ARG A 23 11.29 11.64 8.79
CA ARG A 23 11.48 10.98 7.47
C ARG A 23 12.44 9.79 7.48
N ASP A 24 13.61 9.92 8.11
CA ASP A 24 14.63 8.86 8.12
C ASP A 24 14.23 7.66 8.98
N ILE A 25 13.46 7.91 10.05
CA ILE A 25 12.88 6.85 10.88
C ILE A 25 11.83 6.08 10.07
N ARG A 26 10.91 6.79 9.40
CA ARG A 26 9.86 6.17 8.57
C ARG A 26 10.42 5.33 7.42
N LYS A 27 11.53 5.80 6.82
CA LYS A 27 12.24 5.02 5.80
C LYS A 27 12.74 3.69 6.40
N THR A 28 13.39 3.75 7.55
CA THR A 28 13.93 2.57 8.25
C THR A 28 12.80 1.61 8.65
N GLU A 29 11.69 2.13 9.17
CA GLU A 29 10.50 1.34 9.51
C GLU A 29 9.93 0.63 8.28
N PHE A 30 9.78 1.36 7.17
CA PHE A 30 9.27 0.79 5.93
C PHE A 30 10.18 -0.33 5.41
N GLU A 31 11.49 -0.09 5.33
CA GLU A 31 12.46 -1.09 4.85
C GLU A 31 12.47 -2.33 5.74
N LEU A 32 12.48 -2.16 7.07
CA LEU A 32 12.38 -3.25 8.03
C LEU A 32 11.09 -4.07 7.85
N ALA A 33 9.97 -3.40 7.59
CA ALA A 33 8.68 -4.07 7.37
C ALA A 33 8.70 -4.90 6.07
N MET A 34 9.24 -4.34 4.98
CA MET A 34 9.35 -5.03 3.69
C MET A 34 10.25 -6.26 3.79
N ASP A 35 11.41 -6.12 4.44
CA ASP A 35 12.36 -7.21 4.66
C ASP A 35 11.73 -8.33 5.52
N TRP A 36 11.03 -7.94 6.59
CA TRP A 36 10.35 -8.89 7.46
C TRP A 36 9.27 -9.69 6.71
N TRP A 37 8.48 -9.02 5.87
CA TRP A 37 7.43 -9.66 5.08
C TRP A 37 7.95 -10.37 3.82
N GLY A 38 9.23 -10.18 3.47
CA GLY A 38 9.81 -10.69 2.23
C GLY A 38 9.14 -10.09 0.98
N PHE A 39 8.68 -8.85 1.06
CA PHE A 39 8.01 -8.15 -0.04
C PHE A 39 9.02 -7.36 -0.85
N GLY A 40 8.92 -7.45 -2.18
CA GLY A 40 9.59 -6.51 -3.06
C GLY A 40 8.96 -5.13 -2.91
N TYR A 41 9.69 -4.06 -3.25
CA TYR A 41 9.08 -2.73 -3.28
C TYR A 41 9.71 -1.80 -4.31
N LYS A 42 8.92 -0.81 -4.75
CA LYS A 42 9.38 0.34 -5.56
C LYS A 42 8.96 1.61 -4.86
N ARG A 43 9.89 2.55 -4.76
CA ARG A 43 9.67 3.86 -4.13
C ARG A 43 9.66 4.95 -5.19
N PHE A 44 8.64 5.77 -5.11
CA PHE A 44 8.60 7.06 -5.76
C PHE A 44 8.84 8.16 -4.73
N ARG A 45 9.08 9.37 -5.22
CA ARG A 45 9.18 10.59 -4.42
C ARG A 45 8.18 11.61 -4.96
N PHE A 46 6.92 11.19 -5.09
CA PHE A 46 5.84 12.13 -5.35
C PHE A 46 5.60 12.96 -4.08
N PRO A 47 5.16 14.22 -4.22
CA PRO A 47 5.00 15.11 -3.08
C PRO A 47 3.94 14.57 -2.13
N ASP A 48 4.33 14.35 -0.88
CA ASP A 48 3.45 13.98 0.22
C ASP A 48 2.48 15.12 0.54
N LEU A 49 1.21 14.81 0.85
CA LEU A 49 0.08 15.77 0.92
C LEU A 49 -0.21 16.51 -0.41
N GLY A 50 0.58 16.23 -1.45
CA GLY A 50 0.58 16.95 -2.72
C GLY A 50 0.29 16.06 -3.93
N LEU A 51 -0.04 14.78 -3.72
CA LEU A 51 -0.30 13.84 -4.83
C LEU A 51 -1.43 14.36 -5.73
N ASN A 52 -2.42 15.04 -5.16
CA ASN A 52 -3.52 15.62 -5.92
C ASN A 52 -3.12 16.73 -6.90
N PHE A 53 -2.00 17.40 -6.66
CA PHE A 53 -1.50 18.49 -7.51
C PHE A 53 -0.41 18.02 -8.47
N PHE A 54 0.13 16.82 -8.26
CA PHE A 54 1.12 16.25 -9.17
C PHE A 54 0.44 15.71 -10.46
N PRO A 55 1.06 15.85 -11.65
CA PRO A 55 0.43 15.42 -12.90
C PRO A 55 0.05 13.92 -12.92
N LEU A 56 -1.25 13.63 -12.93
CA LEU A 56 -1.80 12.26 -12.91
C LEU A 56 -1.22 11.37 -14.03
N LYS A 57 -1.12 11.89 -15.25
CA LYS A 57 -0.56 11.16 -16.40
C LYS A 57 0.88 10.68 -16.16
N LYS A 58 1.69 11.45 -15.43
CA LYS A 58 3.08 11.07 -15.10
C LYS A 58 3.10 9.92 -14.09
N MET A 59 2.26 9.98 -13.05
CA MET A 59 2.15 8.92 -12.04
C MET A 59 1.64 7.61 -12.65
N VAL A 60 0.54 7.67 -13.40
CA VAL A 60 -0.05 6.51 -14.09
C VAL A 60 0.99 5.86 -15.01
N LYS A 61 1.72 6.66 -15.80
CA LYS A 61 2.78 6.12 -16.68
C LYS A 61 3.86 5.39 -15.88
N ALA A 62 4.39 6.02 -14.84
CA ALA A 62 5.46 5.45 -14.02
C ALA A 62 5.04 4.16 -13.31
N ILE A 63 3.82 4.11 -12.78
CA ILE A 63 3.31 2.92 -12.08
C ILE A 63 2.96 1.81 -13.06
N ARG A 64 2.45 2.14 -14.26
CA ARG A 64 2.24 1.16 -15.34
C ARG A 64 3.55 0.47 -15.75
N GLU A 65 4.66 1.20 -15.81
CA GLU A 65 5.98 0.63 -16.11
C GLU A 65 6.41 -0.37 -15.04
N VAL A 66 6.17 -0.08 -13.76
CA VAL A 66 6.40 -1.03 -12.66
C VAL A 66 5.50 -2.26 -12.81
N VAL A 67 4.20 -2.07 -12.99
CA VAL A 67 3.24 -3.17 -13.15
C VAL A 67 3.62 -4.10 -14.30
N SER A 68 4.02 -3.54 -15.43
CA SER A 68 4.48 -4.32 -16.58
C SER A 68 5.79 -5.06 -16.30
N ARG A 69 6.78 -4.40 -15.69
CA ARG A 69 8.10 -4.99 -15.42
C ARG A 69 8.03 -6.11 -14.40
N GLU A 70 7.31 -5.89 -13.31
CA GLU A 70 7.15 -6.85 -12.21
C GLU A 70 6.04 -7.88 -12.49
N ARG A 71 5.41 -7.84 -13.69
CA ARG A 71 4.33 -8.74 -14.12
C ARG A 71 3.18 -8.84 -13.10
N ILE A 72 2.83 -7.72 -12.48
CA ILE A 72 1.77 -7.65 -11.48
C ILE A 72 0.44 -8.01 -12.15
N THR A 73 -0.34 -8.89 -11.52
CA THR A 73 -1.64 -9.38 -12.03
C THR A 73 -2.83 -8.90 -11.19
N ILE A 74 -2.59 -8.55 -9.93
CA ILE A 74 -3.58 -8.03 -8.99
C ILE A 74 -3.02 -6.75 -8.36
N LEU A 75 -3.81 -5.67 -8.43
CA LEU A 75 -3.56 -4.42 -7.73
C LEU A 75 -4.47 -4.33 -6.51
N VAL A 76 -3.89 -3.91 -5.39
CA VAL A 76 -4.61 -3.55 -4.17
C VAL A 76 -4.28 -2.10 -3.85
N SER A 77 -5.29 -1.26 -3.65
CA SER A 77 -5.10 0.17 -3.34
C SER A 77 -6.26 0.70 -2.52
N PHE A 78 -6.18 1.94 -2.05
CA PHE A 78 -7.29 2.63 -1.38
C PHE A 78 -8.47 2.82 -2.34
N ASN A 79 -9.70 2.87 -1.81
CA ASN A 79 -10.84 3.29 -2.62
C ASN A 79 -10.68 4.78 -3.00
N PRO A 80 -10.77 5.16 -4.29
CA PRO A 80 -10.61 6.56 -4.73
C PRO A 80 -11.67 7.54 -4.21
N ASN A 81 -12.78 7.03 -3.69
CA ASN A 81 -13.91 7.83 -3.21
C ASN A 81 -14.11 7.68 -1.70
N GLU A 82 -13.08 7.25 -0.96
CA GLU A 82 -13.23 7.07 0.47
C GLU A 82 -13.22 8.42 1.19
N ILE A 83 -14.34 8.73 1.84
CA ILE A 83 -14.51 9.91 2.69
C ILE A 83 -14.96 9.41 4.07
N VAL A 84 -14.01 9.29 4.99
CA VAL A 84 -14.22 8.79 6.36
C VAL A 84 -13.50 9.70 7.34
N SER A 85 -14.17 10.09 8.41
CA SER A 85 -13.57 10.88 9.50
C SER A 85 -12.30 10.20 10.05
N GLY A 86 -11.19 10.93 10.09
CA GLY A 86 -9.89 10.45 10.58
C GLY A 86 -9.04 9.64 9.58
N PHE A 87 -9.55 9.37 8.38
CA PHE A 87 -8.82 8.66 7.32
C PHE A 87 -8.95 9.29 5.93
N ASP A 88 -9.84 10.27 5.76
CA ASP A 88 -9.96 11.08 4.56
C ASP A 88 -8.65 11.83 4.33
N HIS A 89 -7.88 11.32 3.36
CA HIS A 89 -6.60 11.87 2.99
C HIS A 89 -6.49 11.94 1.46
N PRO A 90 -6.20 13.13 0.89
CA PRO A 90 -6.19 13.33 -0.56
C PRO A 90 -5.27 12.34 -1.29
N ASP A 91 -4.15 11.99 -0.68
CA ASP A 91 -3.19 11.04 -1.24
C ASP A 91 -3.73 9.61 -1.35
N HIS A 92 -4.60 9.17 -0.41
CA HIS A 92 -5.22 7.86 -0.47
C HIS A 92 -6.17 7.77 -1.67
N ASN A 93 -7.05 8.78 -1.82
CA ASN A 93 -7.98 8.86 -2.94
C ASN A 93 -7.24 8.90 -4.28
N ARG A 94 -6.15 9.68 -4.36
CA ARG A 94 -5.31 9.73 -5.56
C ARG A 94 -4.62 8.41 -5.86
N ALA A 95 -4.12 7.71 -4.85
CA ALA A 95 -3.53 6.37 -5.02
C ALA A 95 -4.54 5.39 -5.61
N GLY A 96 -5.77 5.40 -5.11
CA GLY A 96 -6.89 4.61 -5.64
C GLY A 96 -7.21 4.94 -7.09
N GLU A 97 -7.23 6.23 -7.45
CA GLU A 97 -7.50 6.67 -8.82
C GLU A 97 -6.40 6.20 -9.78
N ILE A 98 -5.14 6.31 -9.37
CA ILE A 98 -4.01 5.83 -10.17
C ILE A 98 -4.11 4.32 -10.37
N ALA A 99 -4.38 3.54 -9.31
CA ALA A 99 -4.54 2.10 -9.41
C ALA A 99 -5.69 1.70 -10.36
N ARG A 100 -6.81 2.43 -10.31
CA ARG A 100 -7.93 2.28 -11.24
C ARG A 100 -7.53 2.50 -12.70
N LEU A 101 -6.78 3.56 -12.98
CA LEU A 101 -6.36 3.88 -14.35
C LEU A 101 -5.31 2.90 -14.87
N VAL A 102 -4.37 2.47 -14.01
CA VAL A 102 -3.38 1.46 -14.37
C VAL A 102 -4.04 0.11 -14.64
N SER A 103 -5.04 -0.30 -13.85
CA SER A 103 -5.72 -1.58 -14.02
C SER A 103 -6.42 -1.74 -15.37
N VAL A 104 -7.00 -0.65 -15.90
CA VAL A 104 -7.59 -0.62 -17.25
C VAL A 104 -6.56 -1.02 -18.31
N SER A 105 -5.30 -0.63 -18.11
CA SER A 105 -4.21 -0.92 -19.06
C SER A 105 -3.57 -2.32 -18.91
N MET A 106 -3.94 -3.13 -17.91
CA MET A 106 -3.25 -4.38 -17.60
C MET A 106 -3.55 -5.57 -18.52
N GLY A 107 -4.67 -5.59 -19.26
CA GLY A 107 -5.00 -6.64 -20.26
C GLY A 107 -5.11 -8.09 -19.74
N GLY A 108 -6.22 -8.80 -20.06
CA GLY A 108 -6.29 -10.28 -20.02
C GLY A 108 -6.27 -11.02 -18.66
N ARG A 109 -5.62 -10.54 -17.59
CA ARG A 109 -5.67 -11.11 -16.23
C ARG A 109 -5.71 -9.99 -15.19
N ARG A 110 -6.90 -9.73 -14.63
CA ARG A 110 -7.24 -8.49 -13.92
C ARG A 110 -7.72 -8.78 -12.51
N GLY A 111 -7.02 -8.25 -11.52
CA GLY A 111 -7.59 -7.98 -10.20
C GLY A 111 -7.34 -6.54 -9.81
N LEU A 112 -8.40 -5.79 -9.50
CA LEU A 112 -8.28 -4.54 -8.75
C LEU A 112 -9.15 -4.68 -7.50
N ILE A 113 -8.51 -4.56 -6.36
CA ILE A 113 -9.17 -4.61 -5.05
C ILE A 113 -8.99 -3.25 -4.40
N PHE A 114 -10.11 -2.64 -4.03
CA PHE A 114 -10.09 -1.42 -3.24
C PHE A 114 -10.23 -1.75 -1.76
N TRP A 115 -9.33 -1.18 -0.97
CA TRP A 115 -9.34 -1.21 0.48
C TRP A 115 -10.04 0.05 0.99
N GLU A 116 -10.92 -0.13 1.98
CA GLU A 116 -11.64 0.94 2.66
C GLU A 116 -11.33 0.87 4.17
N SER A 117 -10.86 1.97 4.73
CA SER A 117 -10.69 2.21 6.16
C SER A 117 -12.00 2.23 6.95
N SER A 118 -13.13 2.52 6.30
CA SER A 118 -14.41 2.97 6.87
C SER A 118 -15.05 2.12 7.97
N GLY A 119 -14.58 0.90 8.23
CA GLY A 119 -15.09 0.06 9.32
C GLY A 119 -16.60 -0.23 9.22
N ARG A 120 -17.27 0.10 8.11
CA ARG A 120 -18.69 -0.19 7.90
C ARG A 120 -18.89 -1.71 7.98
N ALA A 121 -19.90 -2.12 8.75
CA ALA A 121 -20.15 -3.51 9.16
C ALA A 121 -20.28 -4.51 8.00
N THR A 122 -20.47 -4.04 6.76
CA THR A 122 -20.64 -4.87 5.57
C THR A 122 -19.37 -5.57 5.09
N ARG A 123 -18.18 -5.26 5.62
CA ARG A 123 -16.92 -5.95 5.24
C ARG A 123 -16.01 -6.34 6.39
N THR A 124 -16.48 -6.27 7.64
CA THR A 124 -15.70 -6.69 8.82
C THR A 124 -15.30 -8.16 8.74
N GLY A 125 -16.15 -9.02 8.16
CA GLY A 125 -15.86 -10.45 7.96
C GLY A 125 -14.70 -10.70 6.99
N GLU A 126 -14.69 -10.05 5.82
CA GLU A 126 -13.56 -10.14 4.86
C GLU A 126 -12.29 -9.49 5.42
N ARG A 127 -12.41 -8.35 6.12
CA ARG A 127 -11.29 -7.67 6.75
C ARG A 127 -10.66 -8.54 7.84
N ILE A 128 -11.48 -9.15 8.71
CA ILE A 128 -11.02 -10.10 9.73
C ILE A 128 -10.47 -11.36 9.07
N LYS A 129 -11.04 -11.83 7.96
CA LYS A 129 -10.50 -12.97 7.20
C LYS A 129 -9.12 -12.65 6.63
N TYR A 130 -8.92 -11.53 5.92
CA TYR A 130 -7.62 -11.11 5.39
C TYR A 130 -6.61 -10.83 6.49
N VAL A 131 -7.01 -10.11 7.55
CA VAL A 131 -6.15 -9.93 8.72
C VAL A 131 -5.81 -11.29 9.30
N LYS A 132 -6.76 -12.24 9.42
CA LYS A 132 -6.51 -13.59 9.94
C LYS A 132 -5.69 -14.50 9.02
N GLU A 133 -5.70 -14.27 7.71
CA GLU A 133 -4.89 -14.99 6.73
C GLU A 133 -3.46 -14.41 6.64
N PHE A 134 -3.31 -13.08 6.74
CA PHE A 134 -2.02 -12.39 6.62
C PHE A 134 -1.26 -12.19 7.95
N TYR A 135 -1.95 -11.91 9.06
CA TYR A 135 -1.30 -11.51 10.33
C TYR A 135 -1.07 -12.67 11.33
N PRO A 136 -2.01 -13.60 11.61
CA PRO A 136 -1.81 -14.72 12.54
C PRO A 136 -0.75 -15.74 12.14
N SER A 137 -0.37 -15.81 10.86
CA SER A 137 0.76 -16.64 10.44
C SER A 137 2.12 -15.99 10.77
N GLN A 138 2.13 -14.75 11.23
CA GLN A 138 3.36 -13.98 11.47
C GLN A 138 3.55 -13.68 12.96
N LYS A 139 4.39 -14.49 13.61
CA LYS A 139 4.97 -14.17 14.91
C LYS A 139 6.02 -13.07 14.73
N ILE A 140 5.60 -11.81 14.58
CA ILE A 140 6.53 -10.66 14.55
C ILE A 140 7.15 -10.52 15.94
N PRO A 141 8.48 -10.62 16.09
CA PRO A 141 9.16 -10.41 17.36
C PRO A 141 8.85 -9.03 17.94
N GLY A 142 8.64 -8.95 19.25
CA GLY A 142 8.26 -7.69 19.91
C GLY A 142 9.28 -6.55 19.72
N ASN A 143 10.56 -6.85 19.52
CA ASN A 143 11.59 -5.86 19.18
C ASN A 143 11.44 -5.30 17.75
N ILE A 144 10.99 -6.11 16.79
CA ILE A 144 10.67 -5.64 15.44
C ILE A 144 9.40 -4.79 15.48
N LEU A 145 8.36 -5.23 16.19
CA LEU A 145 7.14 -4.47 16.36
C LEU A 145 7.38 -3.11 17.04
N LYS A 146 8.24 -3.06 18.06
CA LYS A 146 8.62 -1.79 18.72
C LYS A 146 9.27 -0.81 17.76
N LYS A 147 10.14 -1.30 16.87
CA LYS A 147 10.78 -0.50 15.83
C LYS A 147 9.76 -0.03 14.79
N LEU A 148 8.85 -0.91 14.39
CA LEU A 148 7.74 -0.61 13.48
C LEU A 148 6.65 0.22 14.21
N GLY A 149 6.88 1.52 14.35
CA GLY A 149 5.97 2.43 15.06
C GLY A 149 6.67 3.42 15.99
N GLU A 150 8.00 3.45 16.02
CA GLU A 150 8.78 4.49 16.69
C GLU A 150 8.37 5.88 16.19
N SER A 151 8.14 6.05 14.88
CA SER A 151 7.66 7.32 14.33
C SER A 151 6.30 7.72 14.90
N TYR A 152 5.38 6.78 15.07
CA TYR A 152 4.05 7.01 15.65
C TYR A 152 4.11 7.40 17.14
N LEU A 153 5.08 6.86 17.88
CA LEU A 153 5.29 7.20 19.30
C LEU A 153 5.91 8.59 19.48
N LEU A 154 6.67 9.07 18.50
CA LEU A 154 7.36 10.37 18.57
C LEU A 154 6.51 11.56 18.11
N ILE A 155 5.34 11.32 17.48
CA ILE A 155 4.43 12.38 16.99
C ILE A 155 3.27 12.63 17.97
N ARG A 156 3.11 11.79 19.00
CA ARG A 156 2.15 11.97 20.10
C ARG A 156 2.82 12.54 21.33
#